data_AF-A0A7V0ZNP9-F1
#
_entry.id   AF-A0A7V0ZNP9-F1
#
_cell.length_a   1.000
_cell.length_b   1.000
_cell.length_c   1.000
_cell.angle_alpha   90.00
_cell.angle_beta   90.00
_cell.angle_gamma   90.00
#
_symmetry.space_group_name_H-M   'P 1'
#
loop_
_entity.id
_entity.type
_entity.pdbx_description
1 polymer ?
#
loop_
_entity_poly.entity_id
_entity_poly.type
_entity_poly.pdbx_seq_one_letter_code
_entity_poly.pdbx_strand_id
1 'polypeptide(L)'
;MKYLIAILFLLLSIAGCTTTDEIIIDRKGVNMARYEQDLAECRGYASEVKTGEKGARGAVSGAVVGGAVGGAVGAVLDGAEGAGRGAGVGAVTGGAKGVS
;
A
#
# COMPACT_ATOMS: atom_id res chain seq x y z
N MET A 1 2.02 -28.30 -10.50
CA MET A 1 3.26 -28.40 -9.69
C MET A 1 4.22 -27.24 -9.98
N LYS A 2 4.73 -27.06 -11.22
CA LYS A 2 5.67 -25.97 -11.55
C LYS A 2 5.12 -24.55 -11.26
N TYR A 3 3.86 -24.31 -11.59
CA TYR A 3 3.17 -23.03 -11.32
C TYR A 3 2.87 -22.81 -9.83
N LEU A 4 2.65 -23.90 -9.07
CA LEU A 4 2.37 -23.82 -7.63
C LEU A 4 3.60 -23.30 -6.86
N ILE A 5 4.79 -23.73 -7.26
CA ILE A 5 6.07 -23.27 -6.69
C ILE A 5 6.33 -21.81 -7.06
N ALA A 6 6.05 -21.40 -8.31
CA ALA A 6 6.19 -20.01 -8.74
C ALA A 6 5.22 -19.05 -8.03
N ILE A 7 3.96 -19.46 -7.85
CA ILE A 7 2.96 -18.68 -7.10
C ILE A 7 3.35 -18.57 -5.63
N LEU A 8 3.82 -19.65 -5.01
CA LEU A 8 4.29 -19.63 -3.62
C LEU A 8 5.49 -18.68 -3.44
N PHE A 9 6.43 -18.70 -4.39
CA PHE A 9 7.61 -17.80 -4.35
C PHE A 9 7.22 -16.33 -4.54
N LEU A 10 6.24 -16.05 -5.40
CA LEU A 10 5.71 -14.70 -5.61
C LEU A 10 4.92 -14.18 -4.40
N LEU A 11 4.15 -15.04 -3.73
CA LEU A 11 3.45 -14.67 -2.49
C LEU A 11 4.43 -14.37 -1.36
N LEU A 12 5.53 -15.13 -1.26
CA LEU A 12 6.58 -14.90 -0.26
C LEU A 12 7.32 -13.56 -0.48
N SER A 13 7.51 -13.11 -1.72
CA SER A 13 8.23 -11.86 -2.02
C SER A 13 7.41 -10.59 -1.79
N ILE A 14 6.07 -10.68 -1.80
CA ILE A 14 5.17 -9.53 -1.58
C ILE A 14 4.87 -9.32 -0.08
N ALA A 15 5.14 -10.31 0.78
CA ALA A 15 4.90 -10.25 2.23
C ALA A 15 5.81 -9.25 2.99
N GLY A 16 6.81 -8.63 2.33
CA GLY A 16 7.78 -7.76 2.96
C GLY A 16 7.41 -6.27 3.05
N CYS A 17 6.28 -5.84 2.47
CA CYS A 17 5.92 -4.42 2.49
C CYS A 17 5.26 -4.04 3.83
N THR A 18 6.06 -3.50 4.74
CA THR A 18 5.58 -2.90 5.99
C THR A 18 5.65 -1.37 5.87
N THR A 19 4.51 -0.72 6.06
CA THR A 19 4.42 0.72 6.32
C THR A 19 4.28 0.88 7.83
N THR A 20 5.14 1.70 8.43
CA THR A 20 5.00 2.11 9.83
C THR A 20 4.62 3.58 9.90
N ASP A 21 3.66 3.90 10.75
CA ASP A 21 3.30 5.28 11.09
C ASP A 21 4.18 5.84 12.22
N GLU A 22 5.15 5.07 12.70
CA GLU A 22 6.08 5.51 13.75
C GLU A 22 7.08 6.54 13.22
N ILE A 23 7.10 7.70 13.86
CA ILE A 23 8.02 8.80 13.54
C ILE A 23 9.27 8.64 14.41
N ILE A 24 10.42 8.48 13.78
CA ILE A 24 11.73 8.47 14.44
C ILE A 24 12.34 9.86 14.34
N ILE A 25 12.76 10.43 15.48
CA ILE A 25 13.45 11.73 15.56
C ILE A 25 14.79 11.60 16.30
N ASP A 26 15.73 12.49 16.01
CA ASP A 26 16.88 12.71 16.89
C ASP A 26 16.38 13.38 18.18
N ARG A 27 16.69 12.77 19.33
CA ARG A 27 16.26 13.25 20.64
C ARG A 27 17.24 14.24 21.26
N LYS A 28 18.43 14.41 20.68
CA LYS A 28 19.46 15.29 21.25
C LYS A 28 19.05 16.77 21.11
N GLY A 29 19.00 17.47 22.24
CA GLY A 29 18.63 18.88 22.28
C GLY A 29 17.15 19.16 22.02
N VAL A 30 16.30 18.12 21.93
CA VAL A 30 14.85 18.27 21.71
C VAL A 30 14.10 18.17 23.04
N ASN A 31 13.17 19.10 23.27
CA ASN A 31 12.24 19.00 24.39
C ASN A 31 11.11 18.04 24.01
N MET A 32 11.13 16.83 24.57
CA MET A 32 10.13 15.80 24.25
C MET A 32 8.71 16.19 24.65
N ALA A 33 8.51 16.99 25.70
CA ALA A 33 7.18 17.43 26.09
C ALA A 33 6.57 18.40 25.06
N ARG A 34 7.40 19.30 24.51
CA ARG A 34 7.00 20.17 23.39
C ARG A 34 6.71 19.36 22.14
N TYR A 35 7.59 18.42 21.80
CA TYR A 35 7.42 17.54 20.64
C TYR A 35 6.12 16.72 20.70
N GLU A 36 5.81 16.10 21.83
CA GLU A 36 4.57 15.31 21.98
C GLU A 36 3.32 16.18 21.83
N GLN A 37 3.36 17.43 22.33
CA GLN A 37 2.26 18.39 22.15
C GLN A 37 2.10 18.78 20.68
N ASP A 38 3.20 19.14 20.00
CA ASP A 38 3.21 19.49 18.57
C ASP A 38 2.75 18.30 17.72
N LEU A 39 3.15 17.07 18.09
CA LEU A 39 2.75 15.84 17.41
C LEU A 39 1.25 15.59 17.53
N ALA A 40 0.66 15.81 18.71
CA ALA A 40 -0.78 15.69 18.92
C ALA A 40 -1.56 16.70 18.06
N GLU A 41 -1.09 17.95 18.01
CA GLU A 41 -1.70 19.01 17.19
C GLU A 41 -1.57 18.72 15.69
N CYS A 42 -0.39 18.30 15.24
CA CYS A 42 -0.14 17.91 13.85
C CYS A 42 -1.01 16.72 13.42
N ARG A 43 -1.26 15.75 14.31
CA ARG A 43 -2.20 14.65 14.05
C ARG A 43 -3.63 15.15 13.89
N GLY A 44 -4.04 16.13 14.69
CA GLY A 44 -5.31 16.85 14.54
C GLY A 44 -5.44 17.48 13.14
N TYR A 45 -4.48 18.32 12.75
CA TYR A 45 -4.47 18.95 11.42
C TYR A 45 -4.41 17.94 10.27
N ALA A 46 -3.63 16.88 10.43
CA ALA A 46 -3.54 15.81 9.43
C ALA A 46 -4.88 15.09 9.23
N SER A 47 -5.71 15.01 10.28
CA SER A 47 -7.05 14.42 10.20
C SER A 47 -8.06 15.32 9.48
N GLU A 48 -7.92 16.64 9.57
CA GLU A 48 -8.85 17.61 8.97
C GLU A 48 -8.62 17.80 7.47
N VAL A 49 -7.36 17.79 7.03
CA VAL A 49 -7.03 18.20 5.66
C VAL A 49 -7.09 17.03 4.66
N LYS A 50 -7.06 15.76 5.11
CA LYS A 50 -6.52 14.72 4.22
C LYS A 50 -7.17 13.34 4.22
N THR A 51 -8.32 13.10 4.86
CA THR A 51 -8.97 11.78 4.75
C THR A 51 -9.41 11.48 3.31
N GLY A 52 -10.00 12.47 2.63
CA GLY A 52 -10.43 12.34 1.23
C GLY A 52 -9.27 12.30 0.22
N GLU A 53 -8.30 13.22 0.32
CA GLU A 53 -7.18 13.27 -0.63
C GLU A 53 -6.17 12.12 -0.39
N LYS A 54 -5.88 11.73 0.86
CA LYS A 54 -5.05 10.53 1.12
C LYS A 54 -5.78 9.28 0.69
N GLY A 55 -7.07 9.16 0.97
CA GLY A 55 -7.88 8.03 0.49
C GLY A 55 -7.85 7.94 -1.03
N ALA A 56 -8.05 9.06 -1.75
CA ALA A 56 -7.98 9.09 -3.21
C ALA A 56 -6.58 8.76 -3.75
N ARG A 57 -5.52 9.34 -3.18
CA ARG A 57 -4.14 9.04 -3.58
C ARG A 57 -3.78 7.57 -3.31
N GLY A 58 -4.19 7.06 -2.15
CA GLY A 58 -4.00 5.66 -1.78
C GLY A 58 -4.82 4.71 -2.64
N ALA A 59 -6.05 5.07 -3.02
CA ALA A 59 -6.84 4.32 -3.98
C ALA A 59 -6.16 4.25 -5.35
N VAL A 60 -5.65 5.37 -5.84
CA VAL A 60 -4.98 5.45 -7.14
C VAL A 60 -3.69 4.65 -7.12
N SER A 61 -2.83 4.85 -6.11
CA SER A 61 -1.57 4.12 -6.00
C SER A 61 -1.82 2.63 -5.80
N GLY A 62 -2.78 2.27 -4.94
CA GLY A 62 -3.21 0.90 -4.70
C GLY A 62 -3.77 0.23 -5.96
N ALA A 63 -4.56 0.94 -6.76
CA ALA A 63 -5.10 0.41 -8.01
C ALA A 63 -4.03 0.20 -9.08
N VAL A 64 -3.07 1.11 -9.20
CA VAL A 64 -1.96 0.96 -10.14
C VAL A 64 -1.08 -0.23 -9.75
N VAL A 65 -0.67 -0.31 -8.48
CA VAL A 65 0.19 -1.40 -7.99
C VAL A 65 -0.56 -2.73 -8.03
N GLY A 66 -1.80 -2.75 -7.54
CA GLY A 66 -2.64 -3.94 -7.54
C GLY A 66 -2.92 -4.42 -8.96
N GLY A 67 -3.19 -3.53 -9.91
CA GLY A 67 -3.41 -3.88 -11.31
C GLY A 67 -2.16 -4.42 -11.99
N ALA A 68 -0.99 -3.85 -11.74
CA ALA A 68 0.27 -4.37 -12.27
C ALA A 68 0.57 -5.77 -11.74
N VAL A 69 0.45 -5.98 -10.42
CA VAL A 69 0.69 -7.28 -9.77
C VAL A 69 -0.34 -8.31 -10.22
N GLY A 70 -1.62 -7.96 -10.18
CA GLY A 70 -2.70 -8.83 -10.62
C GLY A 70 -2.57 -9.21 -12.09
N GLY A 71 -2.16 -8.27 -12.96
CA GLY A 71 -1.92 -8.52 -14.36
C GLY A 71 -0.74 -9.46 -14.61
N ALA A 72 0.36 -9.30 -13.89
CA ALA A 72 1.49 -10.22 -13.97
C ALA A 72 1.10 -11.64 -13.51
N VAL A 73 0.35 -11.76 -12.41
CA VAL A 73 -0.15 -13.05 -11.91
C VAL A 73 -1.09 -13.69 -12.93
N GLY A 74 -2.05 -12.93 -13.44
CA GLY A 74 -3.00 -13.41 -14.45
C GLY A 74 -2.32 -13.84 -15.74
N ALA A 75 -1.27 -13.12 -16.17
CA ALA A 75 -0.49 -13.46 -17.35
C ALA A 75 0.20 -14.83 -17.24
N VAL A 76 0.68 -15.18 -16.04
CA VAL A 76 1.30 -16.48 -15.78
C VAL A 76 0.28 -17.62 -15.84
N LEU A 77 -0.99 -17.34 -15.51
CA LEU A 77 -2.06 -18.35 -15.48
C LEU A 77 -2.67 -18.59 -16.87
N ASP A 78 -3.13 -17.53 -17.54
CA ASP A 78 -3.93 -17.63 -18.77
C ASP A 78 -3.43 -16.67 -19.88
N GLY A 79 -2.15 -16.31 -19.87
CA GLY A 79 -1.55 -15.46 -20.90
C GLY A 79 -2.21 -14.08 -20.98
N ALA A 80 -2.38 -13.53 -22.19
CA ALA A 80 -2.88 -12.17 -22.36
C ALA A 80 -4.30 -11.95 -21.79
N GLU A 81 -5.18 -12.95 -21.88
CA GLU A 81 -6.54 -12.85 -21.32
C GLU A 81 -6.54 -12.90 -19.79
N GLY A 82 -5.69 -13.77 -19.22
CA GLY A 82 -5.43 -13.79 -17.79
C GLY A 82 -4.85 -12.47 -17.29
N ALA A 83 -3.94 -11.85 -18.05
CA ALA A 83 -3.34 -10.56 -17.69
C ALA A 83 -4.38 -9.45 -17.56
N GLY A 84 -5.34 -9.37 -18.50
CA GLY A 84 -6.42 -8.39 -18.43
C GLY A 84 -7.34 -8.61 -17.23
N ARG A 85 -7.78 -9.85 -17.00
CA ARG A 85 -8.64 -10.20 -15.85
C ARG A 85 -7.93 -9.96 -14.52
N GLY A 86 -6.69 -10.41 -14.41
CA GLY A 86 -5.85 -10.24 -13.23
C GLY A 86 -5.58 -8.77 -12.92
N ALA A 87 -5.30 -7.95 -13.94
CA ALA A 87 -5.10 -6.52 -13.75
C ALA A 87 -6.38 -5.81 -13.27
N GLY A 88 -7.54 -6.19 -13.80
CA GLY A 88 -8.82 -5.64 -13.34
C GLY A 88 -9.10 -5.96 -11.87
N VAL A 89 -9.00 -7.24 -11.49
CA VAL A 89 -9.22 -7.68 -10.10
C VAL A 89 -8.19 -7.06 -9.17
N GLY A 90 -6.92 -7.04 -9.58
CA GLY A 90 -5.83 -6.45 -8.83
C GLY A 90 -6.01 -4.94 -8.62
N ALA A 91 -6.44 -4.20 -9.63
CA ALA A 91 -6.65 -2.76 -9.52
C ALA A 91 -7.80 -2.41 -8.58
N VAL A 92 -8.92 -3.13 -8.66
CA VAL A 92 -10.07 -2.89 -7.76
C VAL A 92 -9.70 -3.23 -6.32
N THR A 93 -9.11 -4.40 -6.10
CA THR A 93 -8.73 -4.84 -4.75
C THR A 93 -7.61 -3.98 -4.15
N GLY A 94 -6.61 -3.62 -4.95
CA GLY A 94 -5.53 -2.73 -4.55
C GLY A 94 -6.02 -1.32 -4.25
N GLY A 95 -6.92 -0.77 -5.06
CA GLY A 95 -7.52 0.55 -4.82
C GLY A 95 -8.40 0.57 -3.56
N ALA A 96 -9.19 -0.48 -3.34
CA ALA A 96 -9.99 -0.61 -2.13
C ALA A 96 -9.12 -0.80 -0.85
N LYS A 97 -7.98 -1.48 -0.97
CA LYS A 97 -7.01 -1.60 0.13
C LYS A 97 -6.29 -0.28 0.41
N GLY A 98 -6.00 0.50 -0.64
CA GLY A 98 -5.27 1.75 -0.53
C GLY A 98 -6.08 2.92 0.02
N VAL A 99 -7.41 2.83 0.10
CA VAL A 99 -8.24 3.82 0.82
C VAL A 99 -8.26 3.60 2.33
N SER A 100 -7.82 2.44 2.81
CA SER A 100 -7.92 2.00 4.22
C SER A 100 -6.60 2.17 4.97
#